data_AF-A0A1G1L606-F1
#
_entry.id   AF-A0A1G1L606-F1
#
_cell.length_a   1.000
_cell.length_b   1.000
_cell.length_c   1.000
_cell.angle_alpha   90.00
_cell.angle_beta   90.00
_cell.angle_gamma   90.00
#
_symmetry.space_group_name_H-M   'P 1'
#
loop_
_entity.id
_entity.type
_entity.pdbx_description
1 polymer ?
#
loop_
_entity_poly.entity_id
_entity_poly.type
_entity_poly.pdbx_seq_one_letter_code
_entity_poly.pdbx_strand_id
1 'polypeptide(L)'
;MKLYSLKKARILLILPCNAAACIGDYFKAEAYTKKGWNTWKEADFCLSNLRHKGLIAFAALDSSTLETEPNGSKGAIVFETEMDRAKNPTGKDWGAPNWRWFKPTKSGNCDYLETLTESLIKGAQRVEKMGFSQVFALVNPRGYFLSLAAAVDKCGLLNKWVLFRVPSHPRYLLSAVRQLSPFVRTAADGAKLKGGIYPIPDLYPFLKKENKLYKNSLPQPWQKYSNLIDISEVKIRWSLLMGSLKKEETND
;
A
#
# COMPACT_ATOMS: atom_id res chain seq x y z
N MET A 1 -3.36 24.35 -3.34
CA MET A 1 -3.47 23.43 -4.49
C MET A 1 -4.82 22.73 -4.35
N LYS A 2 -5.80 23.00 -5.23
CA LYS A 2 -7.10 22.30 -5.18
C LYS A 2 -6.87 20.85 -5.64
N LEU A 3 -7.23 19.89 -4.80
CA LEU A 3 -7.23 18.46 -5.17
C LEU A 3 -8.25 18.27 -6.29
N TYR A 4 -7.79 17.82 -7.47
CA TYR A 4 -8.71 17.48 -8.56
C TYR A 4 -9.58 16.30 -8.13
N SER A 5 -10.86 16.36 -8.49
CA SER A 5 -11.82 15.29 -8.20
C SER A 5 -11.30 13.93 -8.70
N LEU A 6 -11.42 12.88 -7.87
CA LEU A 6 -11.05 11.49 -8.17
C LEU A 6 -11.67 10.96 -9.48
N LYS A 7 -12.72 11.60 -10.01
CA LYS A 7 -13.42 11.21 -11.25
C LYS A 7 -12.53 11.04 -12.48
N LYS A 8 -11.37 11.71 -12.56
CA LYS A 8 -10.44 11.57 -13.71
C LYS A 8 -9.33 10.54 -13.47
N ALA A 9 -9.14 10.09 -12.24
CA ALA A 9 -8.06 9.20 -11.90
C ALA A 9 -8.38 7.78 -12.39
N ARG A 10 -7.48 7.24 -13.22
CA ARG A 10 -7.58 5.87 -13.74
C ARG A 10 -6.79 4.90 -12.87
N ILE A 11 -5.74 5.39 -12.22
CA ILE A 11 -4.83 4.59 -11.42
C ILE A 11 -4.97 4.99 -9.95
N LEU A 12 -4.97 4.00 -9.07
CA LEU A 12 -4.86 4.22 -7.63
C LEU A 12 -3.51 3.74 -7.12
N LEU A 13 -2.79 4.60 -6.41
CA LEU A 13 -1.59 4.24 -5.66
C LEU A 13 -1.88 4.30 -4.16
N ILE A 14 -1.92 3.13 -3.52
CA ILE A 14 -2.03 2.97 -2.08
C ILE A 14 -0.63 2.97 -1.48
N LEU A 15 -0.37 3.89 -0.57
CA LEU A 15 0.90 4.06 0.13
C LEU A 15 0.74 3.73 1.63
N PRO A 16 1.85 3.53 2.36
CA PRO A 16 1.79 3.35 3.80
C PRO A 16 1.22 4.62 4.44
N CYS A 17 0.30 4.47 5.39
CA CYS A 17 -0.13 5.59 6.23
C CYS A 17 1.08 6.09 7.05
N ASN A 18 1.14 7.40 7.25
CA ASN A 18 2.11 8.07 8.08
C ASN A 18 1.38 8.99 9.07
N ALA A 19 2.11 9.51 10.06
CA ALA A 19 1.55 10.43 11.06
C ALA A 19 1.01 11.76 10.47
N ALA A 20 1.14 11.94 9.16
CA ALA A 20 0.51 13.02 8.42
C ALA A 20 -1.02 12.95 8.37
N ALA A 21 -1.57 11.73 8.48
CA ALA A 21 -3.00 11.52 8.55
C ALA A 21 -3.64 12.36 9.65
N CYS A 22 -2.91 12.57 10.76
CA CYS A 22 -3.33 13.37 11.91
C CYS A 22 -3.46 14.88 11.60
N ILE A 23 -2.72 15.40 10.62
CA ILE A 23 -2.72 16.83 10.26
C ILE A 23 -3.42 17.10 8.92
N GLY A 24 -3.99 16.08 8.29
CA GLY A 24 -4.69 16.20 7.01
C GLY A 24 -3.79 16.59 5.84
N ASP A 25 -2.47 16.39 5.92
CA ASP A 25 -1.58 16.65 4.78
C ASP A 25 -0.47 15.60 4.68
N TYR A 26 -0.80 14.51 3.97
CA TYR A 26 0.10 13.38 3.72
C TYR A 26 1.45 13.78 3.09
N PHE A 27 1.49 14.88 2.33
CA PHE A 27 2.67 15.30 1.56
C PHE A 27 3.58 16.23 2.35
N LYS A 28 3.03 16.98 3.31
CA LYS A 28 3.79 17.95 4.10
C LYS A 28 4.20 17.48 5.48
N ALA A 29 3.73 16.31 5.94
CA ALA A 29 4.07 15.90 7.28
C ALA A 29 5.57 15.70 7.48
N GLU A 30 6.06 16.42 8.47
CA GLU A 30 7.42 16.38 8.96
C GLU A 30 7.59 15.40 10.12
N ALA A 31 6.60 14.54 10.43
CA ALA A 31 6.68 13.62 11.58
C ALA A 31 7.88 12.65 11.55
N TYR A 32 8.61 12.57 10.43
CA TYR A 32 9.91 11.91 10.29
C TYR A 32 11.09 12.90 10.16
N THR A 33 11.01 14.08 10.81
CA THR A 33 11.95 15.23 10.75
C THR A 33 13.42 14.85 10.83
N LYS A 34 13.78 13.76 11.52
CA LYS A 34 15.18 13.37 11.69
C LYS A 34 15.77 12.45 10.61
N LYS A 35 14.97 11.87 9.70
CA LYS A 35 15.48 10.83 8.77
C LYS A 35 14.96 10.86 7.32
N GLY A 36 14.08 11.80 6.95
CA GLY A 36 13.68 11.99 5.54
C GLY A 36 12.82 10.88 4.94
N TRP A 37 12.20 10.02 5.73
CA TRP A 37 11.41 8.88 5.26
C TRP A 37 9.94 9.24 5.00
N ASN A 38 9.69 10.15 4.05
CA ASN A 38 8.33 10.48 3.61
C ASN A 38 8.04 9.86 2.23
N THR A 39 7.38 8.70 2.24
CA THR A 39 6.97 7.97 1.03
C THR A 39 6.01 8.75 0.14
N TRP A 40 5.13 9.55 0.74
CA TRP A 40 4.15 10.36 0.01
C TRP A 40 4.83 11.50 -0.73
N LYS A 41 5.78 12.18 -0.08
CA LYS A 41 6.61 13.21 -0.72
C LYS A 41 7.48 12.63 -1.84
N GLU A 42 8.08 11.45 -1.63
CA GLU A 42 8.87 10.77 -2.66
C GLU A 42 8.00 10.32 -3.84
N ALA A 43 6.80 9.80 -3.58
CA ALA A 43 5.87 9.39 -4.63
C ALA A 43 5.34 10.59 -5.41
N ASP A 44 5.05 11.70 -4.72
CA ASP A 44 4.67 12.96 -5.37
C ASP A 44 5.79 13.49 -6.24
N PHE A 45 7.03 13.52 -5.74
CA PHE A 45 8.19 13.89 -6.55
C PHE A 45 8.29 13.01 -7.81
N CYS A 46 8.16 11.68 -7.65
CA CYS A 46 8.24 10.73 -8.76
C CYS A 46 7.03 10.73 -9.69
N LEU A 47 5.87 11.28 -9.33
CA LEU A 47 4.60 11.13 -10.08
C LEU A 47 3.80 12.44 -10.21
N SER A 48 4.39 13.58 -9.84
CA SER A 48 3.74 14.91 -9.77
C SER A 48 3.02 15.28 -11.05
N ASN A 49 3.61 15.04 -12.23
CA ASN A 49 3.00 15.31 -13.53
C ASN A 49 1.66 14.58 -13.69
N LEU A 50 1.61 13.28 -13.37
CA LEU A 50 0.38 12.48 -13.47
C LEU A 50 -0.66 12.91 -12.43
N ARG A 51 -0.20 13.26 -11.23
CA ARG A 51 -1.07 13.76 -10.16
C ARG A 51 -1.69 15.10 -10.52
N HIS A 52 -0.90 16.04 -11.03
CA HIS A 52 -1.37 17.35 -11.47
C HIS A 52 -2.37 17.26 -12.63
N LYS A 53 -2.21 16.26 -13.51
CA LYS A 53 -3.18 15.93 -14.56
C LYS A 53 -4.44 15.20 -14.03
N GLY A 54 -4.45 14.78 -12.77
CA GLY A 54 -5.53 14.02 -12.15
C GLY A 54 -5.66 12.57 -12.66
N LEU A 55 -4.60 12.00 -13.24
CA LEU A 55 -4.60 10.64 -13.81
C LEU A 55 -4.37 9.57 -12.74
N ILE A 56 -3.75 9.94 -11.63
CA ILE A 56 -3.51 9.07 -10.48
C ILE A 56 -4.21 9.64 -9.24
N ALA A 57 -4.76 8.74 -8.44
CA ALA A 57 -5.24 9.02 -7.10
C ALA A 57 -4.30 8.38 -6.07
N PHE A 58 -4.18 9.02 -4.90
CA PHE A 58 -3.43 8.49 -3.78
C PHE A 58 -4.38 8.05 -2.67
N ALA A 59 -4.02 6.95 -2.03
CA ALA A 59 -4.70 6.46 -0.84
C ALA A 59 -3.72 5.95 0.22
N ALA A 60 -4.17 5.93 1.47
CA ALA A 60 -3.50 5.32 2.59
C ALA A 60 -4.22 4.04 3.01
N LEU A 61 -3.48 3.10 3.57
CA LEU A 61 -4.04 2.07 4.44
C LEU A 61 -3.97 2.57 5.88
N ASP A 62 -5.10 2.87 6.49
CA ASP A 62 -5.16 3.55 7.79
C ASP A 62 -6.06 2.79 8.77
N SER A 63 -5.46 2.29 9.84
CA SER A 63 -6.19 1.61 10.89
C SER A 63 -6.97 2.55 11.81
N SER A 64 -6.77 3.87 11.75
CA SER A 64 -7.57 4.80 12.55
C SER A 64 -9.07 4.71 12.22
N THR A 65 -9.44 4.28 10.99
CA THR A 65 -10.86 4.02 10.67
C THR A 65 -11.46 3.00 11.63
N LEU A 66 -10.68 2.03 12.10
CA LEU A 66 -11.15 1.01 13.05
C LEU A 66 -11.57 1.64 14.38
N GLU A 67 -10.89 2.72 14.78
CA GLU A 67 -11.09 3.40 16.05
C GLU A 67 -12.19 4.47 15.94
N THR A 68 -12.24 5.19 14.82
CA THR A 68 -13.16 6.33 14.64
C THR A 68 -14.50 5.94 14.01
N GLU A 69 -14.51 4.93 13.14
CA GLU A 69 -15.71 4.47 12.42
C GLU A 69 -15.67 2.93 12.24
N PRO A 70 -15.75 2.12 13.33
CA PRO A 70 -15.63 0.66 13.25
C PRO A 70 -16.65 0.02 12.30
N ASN A 71 -17.84 0.63 12.20
CA ASN A 71 -18.92 0.19 11.31
C ASN A 71 -19.01 0.99 10.00
N GLY A 72 -18.07 1.91 9.75
CA GLY A 72 -18.05 2.75 8.56
C GLY A 72 -17.93 1.95 7.26
N SER A 73 -18.65 2.39 6.23
CA SER A 73 -18.63 1.77 4.90
C SER A 73 -17.35 2.06 4.10
N LYS A 74 -16.54 3.04 4.55
CA LYS A 74 -15.29 3.45 3.91
C LYS A 74 -14.17 2.40 4.06
N GLY A 75 -14.15 1.68 5.18
CA GLY A 75 -13.09 0.73 5.51
C GLY A 75 -11.72 1.37 5.74
N ALA A 76 -10.68 0.55 5.76
CA ALA A 76 -9.30 0.98 6.08
C ALA A 76 -8.49 1.50 4.88
N ILE A 77 -9.13 1.74 3.72
CA ILE A 77 -8.51 2.42 2.57
C ILE A 77 -9.07 3.84 2.48
N VAL A 78 -8.17 4.82 2.54
CA VAL A 78 -8.50 6.25 2.64
C VAL A 78 -7.95 6.99 1.45
N PHE A 79 -8.73 7.82 0.79
CA PHE A 79 -8.17 8.69 -0.24
C PHE A 79 -7.55 9.94 0.38
N GLU A 80 -6.54 10.50 -0.29
CA GLU A 80 -5.90 11.75 0.13
C GLU A 80 -6.88 12.92 0.33
N THR A 81 -8.03 12.86 -0.34
CA THR A 81 -9.10 13.87 -0.29
C THR A 81 -10.04 13.70 0.91
N GLU A 82 -10.00 12.55 1.60
CA GLU A 82 -10.87 12.25 2.73
C GLU A 82 -10.25 12.77 4.02
N MET A 83 -10.44 14.07 4.24
CA MET A 83 -9.88 14.83 5.36
C MET A 83 -10.61 14.65 6.68
N ASP A 84 -11.71 13.88 6.68
CA ASP A 84 -12.59 13.61 7.83
C ASP A 84 -11.84 12.99 9.03
N ARG A 85 -10.57 12.62 8.83
CA ARG A 85 -9.64 12.02 9.80
C ARG A 85 -8.71 13.01 10.48
N ALA A 86 -8.57 14.22 9.96
CA ALA A 86 -7.74 15.27 10.53
C ALA A 86 -8.34 15.86 11.83
N LYS A 87 -9.57 15.47 12.17
CA LYS A 87 -10.25 15.89 13.40
C LYS A 87 -10.70 14.67 14.18
N ASN A 88 -9.92 14.31 15.18
CA ASN A 88 -10.49 13.63 16.34
C ASN A 88 -11.61 14.52 16.92
N PRO A 89 -12.84 14.01 17.17
CA PRO A 89 -13.91 14.76 17.85
C PRO A 89 -13.50 15.39 19.18
N THR A 90 -12.44 14.87 19.82
CA THR A 90 -11.92 15.29 21.13
C THR A 90 -10.56 16.01 21.07
N GLY A 91 -9.95 16.19 19.91
CA GLY A 91 -8.66 16.89 19.76
C GLY A 91 -7.41 16.17 20.31
N LYS A 92 -7.53 14.96 20.88
CA LYS A 92 -6.38 14.13 21.30
C LYS A 92 -5.60 13.56 20.11
N ASP A 93 -4.28 13.58 20.20
CA ASP A 93 -3.38 12.84 19.31
C ASP A 93 -3.42 11.36 19.70
N TRP A 94 -3.89 10.49 18.79
CA TRP A 94 -3.92 9.03 19.00
C TRP A 94 -2.56 8.39 18.68
N GLY A 95 -1.59 9.18 18.22
CA GLY A 95 -0.27 8.72 17.84
C GLY A 95 -0.32 7.84 16.57
N ALA A 96 0.87 7.37 16.15
CA ALA A 96 0.93 6.35 15.13
C ALA A 96 0.33 5.04 15.69
N PRO A 97 -0.40 4.25 14.88
CA PRO A 97 -1.11 3.12 15.43
C PRO A 97 -0.12 2.10 16.02
N ASN A 98 -0.52 1.42 17.12
CA ASN A 98 0.34 0.64 18.02
C ASN A 98 1.16 -0.51 17.38
N TRP A 99 0.90 -0.83 16.12
CA TRP A 99 1.56 -1.87 15.33
C TRP A 99 2.96 -1.50 14.83
N ARG A 100 3.51 -0.34 15.21
CA ARG A 100 4.87 0.14 14.86
C ARG A 100 5.97 -0.92 14.98
N TRP A 101 5.77 -1.99 15.76
CA TRP A 101 6.74 -3.07 15.96
C TRP A 101 6.09 -4.43 16.15
N PHE A 102 5.17 -4.86 15.26
CA PHE A 102 4.49 -6.15 15.40
C PHE A 102 5.49 -7.32 15.45
N LYS A 103 5.84 -7.75 16.66
CA LYS A 103 6.15 -9.14 16.96
C LYS A 103 4.80 -9.82 17.14
N PRO A 104 4.38 -10.72 16.23
CA PRO A 104 3.25 -11.61 16.49
C PRO A 104 3.70 -12.62 17.56
N THR A 105 3.90 -12.20 18.81
CA THR A 105 4.38 -13.08 19.90
C THR A 105 3.48 -12.90 21.11
N LYS A 106 2.31 -13.52 21.07
CA LYS A 106 2.11 -14.83 21.68
C LYS A 106 1.12 -15.59 20.80
N SER A 107 1.48 -16.83 20.47
CA SER A 107 0.64 -17.88 19.89
C SER A 107 -0.88 -17.64 20.08
N GLY A 108 -1.58 -17.25 19.02
CA GLY A 108 -3.04 -17.41 18.94
C GLY A 108 -3.91 -16.15 18.92
N ASN A 109 -3.45 -14.96 19.34
CA ASN A 109 -4.27 -13.75 19.25
C ASN A 109 -3.89 -12.93 17.99
N CYS A 110 -4.69 -13.09 16.94
CA CYS A 110 -4.56 -12.36 15.67
C CYS A 110 -5.71 -11.36 15.46
N ASP A 111 -6.44 -11.00 16.51
CA ASP A 111 -7.70 -10.26 16.45
C ASP A 111 -7.53 -8.95 15.66
N TYR A 112 -6.40 -8.26 15.86
CA TYR A 112 -6.09 -7.05 15.10
C TYR A 112 -5.91 -7.28 13.59
N LEU A 113 -5.26 -8.40 13.19
CA LEU A 113 -5.14 -8.74 11.76
C LEU A 113 -6.51 -9.07 11.17
N GLU A 114 -7.39 -9.71 11.94
CA GLU A 114 -8.76 -10.03 11.55
C GLU A 114 -9.58 -8.76 11.33
N THR A 115 -9.70 -7.93 12.36
CA THR A 115 -10.41 -6.64 12.30
C THR A 115 -9.88 -5.76 11.18
N LEU A 116 -8.55 -5.67 11.01
CA LEU A 116 -7.96 -4.92 9.90
C LEU A 116 -8.30 -5.54 8.54
N THR A 117 -8.26 -6.88 8.42
CA THR A 117 -8.62 -7.57 7.16
C THR A 117 -10.07 -7.30 6.80
N GLU A 118 -11.01 -7.38 7.75
CA GLU A 118 -12.43 -7.09 7.52
C GLU A 118 -12.67 -5.65 7.07
N SER A 119 -12.01 -4.69 7.70
CA SER A 119 -12.10 -3.29 7.29
C SER A 119 -11.47 -3.05 5.91
N LEU A 120 -10.41 -3.79 5.57
CA LEU A 120 -9.81 -3.75 4.24
C LEU A 120 -10.66 -4.42 3.17
N ILE A 121 -11.49 -5.41 3.51
CA ILE A 121 -12.47 -5.97 2.58
C ILE A 121 -13.46 -4.88 2.16
N LYS A 122 -14.01 -4.13 3.13
CA LYS A 122 -14.90 -2.98 2.85
C LYS A 122 -14.20 -1.95 1.97
N GLY A 123 -12.95 -1.61 2.30
CA GLY A 123 -12.13 -0.68 1.52
C GLY A 123 -11.86 -1.17 0.09
N ALA A 124 -11.50 -2.45 -0.08
CA ALA A 124 -11.19 -3.03 -1.39
C ALA A 124 -12.45 -3.09 -2.28
N GLN A 125 -13.60 -3.48 -1.73
CA GLN A 125 -14.88 -3.44 -2.44
C GLN A 125 -15.26 -2.02 -2.86
N ARG A 126 -15.01 -1.03 -2.00
CA ARG A 126 -15.23 0.38 -2.31
C ARG A 126 -14.32 0.84 -3.45
N VAL A 127 -13.03 0.52 -3.40
CA VAL A 127 -12.08 0.85 -4.48
C VAL A 127 -12.51 0.21 -5.80
N GLU A 128 -12.95 -1.04 -5.79
CA GLU A 128 -13.43 -1.72 -7.01
C GLU A 128 -14.65 -0.99 -7.61
N LYS A 129 -15.62 -0.57 -6.78
CA LYS A 129 -16.79 0.20 -7.23
C LYS A 129 -16.43 1.56 -7.84
N MET A 130 -15.25 2.11 -7.53
CA MET A 130 -14.78 3.37 -8.10
C MET A 130 -14.20 3.22 -9.50
N GLY A 131 -13.96 1.99 -9.98
CA GLY A 131 -13.63 1.73 -11.38
C GLY A 131 -12.20 2.12 -11.80
N PHE A 132 -11.24 2.16 -10.87
CA PHE A 132 -9.83 2.32 -11.24
C PHE A 132 -9.39 1.17 -12.16
N SER A 133 -8.73 1.49 -13.28
CA SER A 133 -8.27 0.48 -14.25
C SER A 133 -7.10 -0.35 -13.71
N GLN A 134 -6.30 0.22 -12.81
CA GLN A 134 -5.20 -0.46 -12.13
C GLN A 134 -5.05 0.08 -10.71
N VAL A 135 -4.81 -0.82 -9.76
CA VAL A 135 -4.49 -0.47 -8.37
C VAL A 135 -3.11 -0.99 -8.02
N PHE A 136 -2.27 -0.11 -7.50
CA PHE A 136 -0.96 -0.42 -6.95
C PHE A 136 -0.98 -0.23 -5.45
N ALA A 137 -0.36 -1.14 -4.70
CA ALA A 137 -0.23 -1.01 -3.26
C ALA A 137 1.20 -1.25 -2.81
N LEU A 138 1.78 -0.24 -2.16
CA LEU A 138 2.96 -0.36 -1.34
C LEU A 138 2.53 -0.16 0.10
N VAL A 139 2.42 -1.24 0.88
CA VAL A 139 1.97 -1.16 2.27
C VAL A 139 2.99 -1.77 3.22
N ASN A 140 3.12 -1.13 4.38
CA ASN A 140 4.16 -1.39 5.36
C ASN A 140 3.72 -0.84 6.71
N PRO A 141 4.12 -1.45 7.86
CA PRO A 141 4.71 -2.79 8.07
C PRO A 141 4.00 -4.05 7.54
N ARG A 142 4.63 -5.22 7.78
CA ARG A 142 4.15 -6.56 7.38
C ARG A 142 2.70 -6.87 7.74
N GLY A 143 2.21 -6.50 8.92
CA GLY A 143 0.82 -6.79 9.32
C GLY A 143 -0.20 -6.21 8.34
N TYR A 144 0.02 -4.95 7.92
CA TYR A 144 -0.83 -4.28 6.94
C TYR A 144 -0.76 -4.97 5.58
N PHE A 145 0.43 -5.40 5.17
CA PHE A 145 0.57 -6.17 3.93
C PHE A 145 -0.22 -7.49 3.99
N LEU A 146 -0.09 -8.24 5.09
CA LEU A 146 -0.78 -9.53 5.25
C LEU A 146 -2.30 -9.34 5.24
N SER A 147 -2.82 -8.36 5.98
CA SER A 147 -4.26 -8.06 6.01
C SER A 147 -4.77 -7.55 4.65
N LEU A 148 -4.01 -6.70 3.96
CA LEU A 148 -4.39 -6.21 2.63
C LEU A 148 -4.41 -7.36 1.61
N ALA A 149 -3.36 -8.18 1.56
CA ALA A 149 -3.29 -9.31 0.65
C ALA A 149 -4.45 -10.29 0.88
N ALA A 150 -4.76 -10.58 2.15
CA ALA A 150 -5.91 -11.41 2.52
C ALA A 150 -7.25 -10.79 2.10
N ALA A 151 -7.44 -9.49 2.31
CA ALA A 151 -8.66 -8.79 1.92
C ALA A 151 -8.85 -8.76 0.40
N VAL A 152 -7.82 -8.38 -0.34
CA VAL A 152 -7.81 -8.31 -1.82
C VAL A 152 -8.14 -9.67 -2.44
N ASP A 153 -7.56 -10.74 -1.90
CA ASP A 153 -7.85 -12.10 -2.38
C ASP A 153 -9.26 -12.58 -2.02
N LYS A 154 -9.74 -12.30 -0.80
CA LYS A 154 -11.14 -12.58 -0.41
C LYS A 154 -12.15 -11.85 -1.32
N CYS A 155 -11.77 -10.70 -1.87
CA CYS A 155 -12.56 -9.96 -2.86
C CYS A 155 -12.38 -10.45 -4.30
N GLY A 156 -11.54 -11.45 -4.57
CA GLY A 156 -11.22 -11.92 -5.93
C GLY A 156 -10.42 -10.92 -6.76
N LEU A 157 -9.73 -9.98 -6.11
CA LEU A 157 -9.04 -8.85 -6.75
C LEU A 157 -7.53 -9.07 -6.93
N LEU A 158 -6.99 -10.21 -6.47
CA LEU A 158 -5.54 -10.45 -6.48
C LEU A 158 -4.94 -10.51 -7.89
N ASN A 159 -5.71 -10.94 -8.89
CA ASN A 159 -5.30 -10.94 -10.30
C ASN A 159 -5.43 -9.55 -10.97
N LYS A 160 -6.03 -8.58 -10.28
CA LYS A 160 -6.24 -7.20 -10.75
C LYS A 160 -5.30 -6.20 -10.07
N TRP A 161 -5.05 -6.36 -8.77
CA TRP A 161 -4.24 -5.41 -7.99
C TRP A 161 -2.77 -5.83 -7.98
N VAL A 162 -1.86 -4.86 -8.08
CA VAL A 162 -0.41 -5.07 -8.00
C VAL A 162 0.06 -4.71 -6.60
N LEU A 163 0.38 -5.72 -5.79
CA LEU A 163 0.79 -5.54 -4.40
C LEU A 163 2.31 -5.71 -4.27
N PHE A 164 3.01 -4.65 -3.89
CA PHE A 164 4.45 -4.68 -3.66
C PHE A 164 4.77 -5.16 -2.24
N ARG A 165 5.53 -6.26 -2.14
CA ARG A 165 6.02 -6.78 -0.86
C ARG A 165 7.40 -6.20 -0.56
N VAL A 166 7.48 -5.45 0.53
CA VAL A 166 8.73 -4.83 1.01
C VAL A 166 9.05 -5.24 2.45
N PRO A 167 10.32 -5.09 2.89
CA PRO A 167 10.65 -5.29 4.28
C PRO A 167 9.92 -4.27 5.18
N SER A 168 9.64 -4.66 6.42
CA SER A 168 8.90 -3.91 7.42
C SER A 168 9.60 -2.62 7.87
N HIS A 169 10.92 -2.54 7.77
CA HIS A 169 11.65 -1.37 8.24
C HIS A 169 11.46 -0.16 7.29
N PRO A 170 11.06 1.03 7.80
CA PRO A 170 10.74 2.20 6.96
C PRO A 170 11.86 2.70 6.03
N ARG A 171 13.13 2.51 6.42
CA ARG A 171 14.32 2.86 5.61
C ARG A 171 14.28 2.38 4.14
N TYR A 172 13.55 1.31 3.84
CA TYR A 172 13.49 0.76 2.48
C TYR A 172 12.38 1.37 1.63
N LEU A 173 11.45 2.12 2.23
CA LEU A 173 10.24 2.56 1.55
C LEU A 173 10.50 3.59 0.45
N LEU A 174 11.49 4.48 0.62
CA LEU A 174 11.85 5.42 -0.45
C LEU A 174 12.39 4.70 -1.68
N SER A 175 13.29 3.74 -1.47
CA SER A 175 13.79 2.89 -2.57
C SER A 175 12.67 2.12 -3.24
N ALA A 176 11.72 1.59 -2.46
CA ALA A 176 10.54 0.92 -3.01
C ALA A 176 9.67 1.83 -3.88
N VAL A 177 9.40 3.06 -3.43
CA VAL A 177 8.63 4.06 -4.19
C VAL A 177 9.32 4.38 -5.52
N ARG A 178 10.64 4.59 -5.51
CA ARG A 178 11.41 4.86 -6.74
C ARG A 178 11.31 3.71 -7.72
N GLN A 179 11.42 2.47 -7.24
CA GLN A 179 11.37 1.28 -8.09
C GLN A 179 9.97 0.99 -8.64
N LEU A 180 8.90 1.34 -7.92
CA LEU A 180 7.53 1.09 -8.40
C LEU A 180 6.98 2.19 -9.32
N SER A 181 7.50 3.41 -9.19
CA SER A 181 6.99 4.59 -9.92
C SER A 181 6.95 4.41 -11.45
N PRO A 182 7.95 3.74 -12.10
CA PRO A 182 7.87 3.43 -13.53
C PRO A 182 6.64 2.60 -13.91
N PHE A 183 6.24 1.60 -13.12
CA PHE A 183 5.05 0.80 -13.40
C PHE A 183 3.76 1.60 -13.29
N VAL A 184 3.70 2.51 -12.31
CA VAL A 184 2.55 3.42 -12.16
C VAL A 184 2.43 4.34 -13.37
N ARG A 185 3.55 4.83 -13.90
CA ARG A 185 3.59 5.67 -15.10
C ARG A 185 3.09 4.91 -16.33
N THR A 186 3.66 3.75 -16.60
CA THR A 186 3.23 2.95 -17.76
C THR A 186 1.77 2.51 -17.67
N ALA A 187 1.27 2.20 -16.48
CA ALA A 187 -0.17 1.93 -16.34
C ALA A 187 -1.05 3.18 -16.56
N ALA A 188 -0.57 4.37 -16.18
CA ALA A 188 -1.26 5.63 -16.49
C ALA A 188 -1.27 5.94 -17.99
N ASP A 189 -0.24 5.50 -18.72
CA ASP A 189 -0.14 5.62 -20.18
C ASP A 189 -1.03 4.61 -20.93
N GLY A 190 -1.56 3.60 -20.23
CA GLY A 190 -2.60 2.69 -20.74
C GLY A 190 -2.27 1.21 -20.62
N ALA A 191 -1.03 0.87 -20.26
CA ALA A 191 -0.62 -0.51 -20.10
C ALA A 191 -1.39 -1.21 -18.96
N LYS A 192 -1.83 -2.45 -19.22
CA LYS A 192 -2.45 -3.29 -18.20
C LYS A 192 -1.41 -4.20 -17.58
N LEU A 193 -1.12 -4.00 -16.30
CA LEU A 193 -0.18 -4.84 -15.57
C LEU A 193 -0.92 -5.98 -14.89
N LYS A 194 -0.32 -7.18 -14.96
CA LYS A 194 -0.87 -8.36 -14.30
C LYS A 194 -0.89 -8.12 -12.79
N GLY A 195 -2.03 -8.35 -12.15
CA GLY A 195 -2.13 -8.30 -10.69
C GLY A 195 -1.38 -9.47 -10.04
N GLY A 196 -1.05 -9.28 -8.76
CA GLY A 196 -0.39 -10.28 -7.95
C GLY A 196 0.45 -9.63 -6.85
N ILE A 197 1.21 -10.47 -6.16
CA ILE A 197 2.17 -10.05 -5.15
C ILE A 197 3.57 -10.07 -5.75
N TYR A 198 4.26 -8.93 -5.63
CA TYR A 198 5.56 -8.67 -6.21
C TYR A 198 6.56 -8.21 -5.14
N PRO A 199 7.42 -9.11 -4.64
CA PRO A 199 8.60 -8.70 -3.89
C PRO A 199 9.51 -7.84 -4.76
N ILE A 200 10.08 -6.78 -4.20
CA ILE A 200 11.02 -5.91 -4.92
C ILE A 200 12.42 -6.59 -4.93
N PRO A 201 13.01 -6.89 -6.10
CA PRO A 201 14.26 -7.65 -6.20
C PRO A 201 15.39 -7.10 -5.32
N ASP A 202 15.65 -5.79 -5.39
CA ASP A 202 16.73 -5.13 -4.64
C ASP A 202 16.51 -5.18 -3.13
N LEU A 203 15.25 -5.30 -2.70
CA LEU A 203 14.88 -5.35 -1.29
C LEU A 203 14.69 -6.79 -0.77
N TYR A 204 14.69 -7.77 -1.67
CA TYR A 204 14.41 -9.16 -1.35
C TYR A 204 15.40 -9.80 -0.34
N PRO A 205 16.72 -9.53 -0.38
CA PRO A 205 17.63 -10.06 0.65
C PRO A 205 17.25 -9.64 2.07
N PHE A 206 16.78 -8.39 2.24
CA PHE A 206 16.33 -7.87 3.53
C PHE A 206 14.99 -8.49 3.95
N LEU A 207 14.09 -8.69 2.98
CA LEU A 207 12.81 -9.38 3.21
C LEU A 207 13.02 -10.83 3.65
N LYS A 208 14.00 -11.54 3.05
CA LYS A 208 14.38 -12.91 3.44
C LYS A 208 14.96 -12.96 4.85
N LYS A 209 15.83 -12.00 5.21
CA LYS A 209 16.37 -11.87 6.58
C LYS A 209 15.26 -11.62 7.60
N GLU A 210 14.33 -10.72 7.28
CA GLU A 210 13.15 -10.45 8.10
C GLU A 210 12.30 -11.71 8.28
N ASN A 211 11.98 -12.44 7.21
CA ASN A 211 11.10 -13.60 7.30
C ASN A 211 11.66 -14.69 8.25
N LYS A 212 12.99 -14.85 8.31
CA LYS A 212 13.65 -15.75 9.28
C LYS A 212 13.44 -15.34 10.74
N LEU A 213 13.37 -14.03 11.03
CA LEU A 213 13.20 -13.50 12.39
C LEU A 213 11.78 -13.67 12.93
N TYR A 214 10.81 -13.80 12.03
CA TYR A 214 9.39 -13.83 12.34
C TYR A 214 8.76 -15.17 11.92
N LYS A 215 9.50 -16.27 12.17
CA LYS A 215 9.12 -17.64 11.82
C LYS A 215 8.07 -18.22 12.79
N ASN A 216 7.07 -17.41 13.14
CA ASN A 216 5.92 -17.86 13.92
C ASN A 216 4.86 -18.39 12.96
N SER A 217 4.16 -19.45 13.34
CA SER A 217 3.04 -20.00 12.56
C SER A 217 1.89 -19.00 12.55
N LEU A 218 1.74 -18.26 11.45
CA LEU A 218 0.52 -17.50 11.19
C LEU A 218 -0.62 -18.47 10.88
N PRO A 219 -1.83 -18.26 11.41
CA PRO A 219 -2.99 -19.02 10.99
C PRO A 219 -3.38 -18.64 9.55
N GLN A 220 -4.25 -19.45 8.96
CA GLN A 220 -4.97 -19.05 7.75
C GLN A 220 -5.88 -17.84 8.06
N PRO A 221 -6.10 -16.92 7.10
CA PRO A 221 -5.61 -16.95 5.72
C PRO A 221 -4.21 -16.32 5.53
N TRP A 222 -3.61 -15.72 6.58
CA TRP A 222 -2.40 -14.90 6.41
C TRP A 222 -1.14 -15.72 6.11
N GLN A 223 -1.11 -16.99 6.51
CA GLN A 223 0.03 -17.89 6.31
C GLN A 223 0.52 -17.89 4.85
N LYS A 224 -0.38 -17.97 3.87
CA LYS A 224 0.00 -18.07 2.45
C LYS A 224 0.69 -16.82 1.92
N TYR A 225 0.33 -15.63 2.42
CA TYR A 225 0.94 -14.35 2.01
C TYR A 225 2.23 -14.03 2.75
N SER A 226 2.53 -14.81 3.78
CA SER A 226 3.79 -14.75 4.49
C SER A 226 4.91 -15.52 3.79
N ASN A 227 4.55 -16.50 2.96
CA ASN A 227 5.53 -17.33 2.27
C ASN A 227 6.25 -16.52 1.19
N LEU A 228 7.58 -16.61 1.18
CA LEU A 228 8.40 -16.00 0.14
C LEU A 228 8.65 -17.02 -0.97
N ILE A 229 8.45 -16.61 -2.22
CA ILE A 229 8.89 -17.33 -3.42
C ILE A 229 10.39 -17.20 -3.61
N ASP A 230 11.01 -18.05 -4.44
CA ASP A 230 12.45 -17.99 -4.71
C ASP A 230 12.89 -16.71 -5.45
N ILE A 231 14.13 -16.29 -5.23
CA ILE A 231 14.68 -15.06 -5.85
C ILE A 231 14.70 -15.13 -7.39
N SER A 232 14.90 -16.31 -7.97
CA SER A 232 14.79 -16.52 -9.42
C SER A 232 13.38 -16.21 -9.91
N GLU A 233 12.36 -16.69 -9.20
CA GLU A 233 10.96 -16.41 -9.50
C GLU A 233 10.61 -14.93 -9.30
N VAL A 234 11.14 -14.28 -8.26
CA VAL A 234 11.01 -12.83 -8.07
C VAL A 234 11.54 -12.07 -9.28
N LYS A 235 12.75 -12.40 -9.75
CA LYS A 235 13.36 -11.77 -10.92
C LYS A 235 12.51 -11.98 -12.18
N ILE A 236 12.01 -13.20 -12.40
CA ILE A 236 11.14 -13.51 -13.54
C ILE A 236 9.85 -12.67 -13.49
N ARG A 237 9.14 -12.68 -12.36
CA ARG A 237 7.89 -11.91 -12.19
C ARG A 237 8.12 -10.41 -12.37
N TRP A 238 9.24 -9.89 -11.88
CA TRP A 238 9.62 -8.49 -12.04
C TRP A 238 9.94 -8.15 -13.50
N SER A 239 10.72 -8.99 -14.18
CA SER A 239 11.02 -8.84 -15.61
C SER A 239 9.77 -8.91 -16.48
N LEU A 240 8.77 -9.72 -16.11
CA LEU A 240 7.48 -9.74 -16.82
C LEU A 240 6.69 -8.45 -16.65
N LEU A 241 6.70 -7.84 -15.45
CA LEU A 241 6.16 -6.49 -15.25
C LEU A 241 6.93 -5.45 -16.07
N MET A 242 8.26 -5.57 -16.14
CA MET A 242 9.13 -4.67 -16.92
C MET A 242 8.98 -4.88 -18.43
N GLY A 243 8.69 -6.10 -18.89
CA GLY A 243 8.46 -6.42 -20.30
C GLY A 243 7.22 -5.72 -20.86
N SER A 244 6.24 -5.41 -20.00
CA SER A 244 5.13 -4.52 -20.32
C SER A 244 5.56 -3.06 -20.54
N LEU A 245 6.71 -2.62 -20.01
CA LEU A 245 7.26 -1.29 -20.26
C LEU A 245 7.92 -1.19 -21.64
N LYS A 246 8.60 -2.25 -22.08
CA LYS A 246 9.41 -2.25 -23.32
C LYS A 246 8.61 -2.48 -24.60
N LYS A 247 7.43 -3.09 -24.53
CA LYS A 247 6.60 -3.36 -25.72
C LYS A 247 6.00 -2.10 -26.36
N GLU A 248 5.97 -0.98 -25.64
CA GLU A 248 5.44 0.29 -26.14
C GLU A 248 6.51 1.17 -26.81
N GLU A 249 7.81 0.98 -26.50
CA GLU A 249 8.90 1.73 -27.15
C GLU A 249 9.27 1.21 -28.56
N THR A 250 8.77 0.05 -28.97
CA THR A 250 9.08 -0.57 -30.28
C THR A 250 7.95 -0.48 -31.31
N ASN A 251 6.88 0.26 -31.01
CA ASN A 251 5.74 0.47 -31.92
C ASN A 251 5.66 1.89 -32.50
N ASP A 252 6.73 2.68 -32.37
CA ASP A 252 6.92 3.95 -33.10
C ASP A 252 7.77 3.75 -34.36
#